data_AF-A0A6I4Z066-F1
#
_entry.id   AF-A0A6I4Z066-F1
#
_cell.length_a   1.000
_cell.length_b   1.000
_cell.length_c   1.000
_cell.angle_alpha   90.00
_cell.angle_beta   90.00
_cell.angle_gamma   90.00
#
_symmetry.space_group_name_H-M   'P 1'
#
loop_
_entity.id
_entity.type
_entity.pdbx_description
1 polymer ?
#
loop_
_entity_poly.entity_id
_entity_poly.type
_entity_poly.pdbx_seq_one_letter_code
_entity_poly.pdbx_strand_id
1 'polypeptide(L)'
;MPGSEDRTRAVVEAIAYHQIVYGFPPTVRELKDEVGYHSTSAMAYRLDLCERLGLIQRVPRLARSVTLTAAGRALAGLPPAAG
;
A
#
# COMPACT_ATOMS: atom_id res chain seq x y z
N MET A 1 21.37 6.56 2.02
CA MET A 1 20.43 5.48 1.64
C MET A 1 19.19 5.67 2.49
N PRO A 2 18.00 5.97 1.92
CA PRO A 2 16.80 6.12 2.72
C PRO A 2 16.48 4.81 3.41
N GLY A 3 16.09 4.90 4.69
CA GLY A 3 15.83 3.77 5.57
C GLY A 3 14.61 2.99 5.11
N SER A 4 14.46 1.77 5.63
CA SER A 4 13.36 0.85 5.32
C SER A 4 11.93 1.42 5.49
N GLU A 5 11.77 2.53 6.20
CA GLU A 5 10.51 3.27 6.35
C GLU A 5 10.07 3.96 5.07
N ASP A 6 10.99 4.52 4.28
CA ASP A 6 10.67 5.25 3.05
C ASP A 6 9.99 4.34 2.01
N ARG A 7 10.41 3.08 1.91
CA ARG A 7 9.79 2.12 0.99
C ARG A 7 8.37 1.73 1.42
N THR A 8 8.14 1.61 2.73
CA THR A 8 6.81 1.27 3.25
C THR A 8 5.85 2.43 3.04
N ARG A 9 6.33 3.66 3.28
CA ARG A 9 5.61 4.90 2.98
C ARG A 9 5.25 5.01 1.50
N ALA A 10 6.21 4.79 0.60
CA ALA A 10 5.96 4.83 -0.85
C ALA A 10 4.84 3.86 -1.28
N VAL A 11 4.79 2.66 -0.67
CA VAL A 11 3.71 1.69 -0.94
C VAL A 11 2.35 2.22 -0.52
N VAL A 12 2.23 2.75 0.71
CA VAL A 12 0.93 3.25 1.18
C VAL A 12 0.51 4.54 0.48
N GLU A 13 1.45 5.41 0.11
CA GLU A 13 1.18 6.61 -0.69
C GLU A 13 0.65 6.25 -2.09
N ALA A 14 1.30 5.30 -2.77
CA ALA A 14 0.83 4.80 -4.06
C ALA A 14 -0.58 4.22 -3.99
N ILE A 15 -0.88 3.42 -2.95
CA ILE A 15 -2.23 2.89 -2.73
C ILE A 15 -3.23 4.03 -2.51
N ALA A 16 -2.88 5.04 -1.71
CA ALA A 16 -3.76 6.14 -1.36
C ALA A 16 -4.06 7.00 -2.59
N TYR A 17 -3.01 7.33 -3.34
CA TYR A 17 -3.10 8.05 -4.60
C TYR A 17 -4.03 7.32 -5.57
N HIS A 18 -3.84 6.01 -5.75
CA HIS A 18 -4.69 5.25 -6.65
C HIS A 18 -6.15 5.20 -6.21
N GLN A 19 -6.41 5.02 -4.91
CA GLN A 19 -7.77 5.08 -4.38
C GLN A 19 -8.44 6.43 -4.61
N ILE A 20 -7.70 7.53 -4.53
CA ILE A 20 -8.24 8.89 -4.71
C ILE A 20 -8.43 9.22 -6.18
N VAL A 21 -7.45 8.89 -7.01
CA VAL A 21 -7.42 9.28 -8.43
C VAL A 21 -8.29 8.36 -9.27
N TYR A 22 -8.21 7.05 -9.05
CA TYR A 22 -8.89 6.06 -9.87
C TYR A 22 -10.14 5.47 -9.20
N GLY A 23 -10.33 5.67 -7.89
CA GLY A 23 -11.43 5.07 -7.14
C GLY A 23 -11.24 3.58 -6.83
N PHE A 24 -10.11 2.99 -7.23
CA PHE A 24 -9.75 1.60 -6.95
C PHE A 24 -8.29 1.49 -6.53
N PRO A 25 -7.96 0.53 -5.66
CA PRO A 25 -6.58 0.34 -5.23
C PRO A 25 -5.72 -0.32 -6.30
N PRO A 26 -4.40 -0.05 -6.31
CA PRO A 26 -3.48 -0.63 -7.25
C PRO A 26 -3.21 -2.10 -6.91
N THR A 27 -2.79 -2.85 -7.91
CA THR A 27 -2.40 -4.25 -7.79
C THR A 27 -0.97 -4.39 -7.28
N VAL A 28 -0.63 -5.58 -6.78
CA VAL A 28 0.74 -5.93 -6.37
C VAL A 28 1.76 -5.70 -7.50
N ARG A 29 1.34 -5.87 -8.76
CA ARG A 29 2.20 -5.62 -9.93
C ARG A 29 2.47 -4.14 -10.15
N GLU A 30 1.42 -3.31 -10.10
CA GLU A 30 1.55 -1.85 -10.24
C GLU A 30 2.39 -1.28 -9.11
N LEU A 31 2.08 -1.62 -7.86
CA LEU A 31 2.87 -1.18 -6.71
C LEU A 31 4.33 -1.63 -6.77
N LYS A 32 4.58 -2.85 -7.27
CA LYS A 32 5.94 -3.35 -7.47
C LYS A 32 6.68 -2.48 -8.49
N ASP A 33 6.03 -2.11 -9.59
CA ASP A 33 6.61 -1.28 -10.64
C ASP A 33 6.86 0.15 -10.15
N GLU A 34 5.87 0.72 -9.47
CA GLU A 34 5.87 2.09 -8.95
C GLU A 34 6.89 2.30 -7.82
N VAL A 35 7.00 1.34 -6.89
CA VAL A 35 7.97 1.39 -5.78
C VAL A 35 9.35 0.83 -6.17
N GLY A 36 9.47 0.18 -7.34
CA GLY A 36 10.74 -0.37 -7.82
C GLY A 36 11.19 -1.65 -7.10
N TYR A 37 10.25 -2.54 -6.74
CA TYR A 37 10.59 -3.86 -6.19
C TYR A 37 11.06 -4.82 -7.31
N HIS A 38 12.11 -5.59 -7.01
CA HIS A 38 12.66 -6.56 -7.98
C HIS A 38 11.67 -7.68 -8.34
N SER A 39 10.79 -8.06 -7.40
CA SER A 39 9.87 -9.19 -7.58
C SER A 39 8.52 -8.92 -6.92
N THR A 40 7.45 -9.44 -7.52
CA THR A 40 6.09 -9.40 -6.96
C THR A 40 6.00 -10.12 -5.62
N SER A 41 6.80 -11.17 -5.40
CA SER A 41 6.89 -11.88 -4.12
C SER A 41 7.49 -11.03 -3.00
N ALA A 42 8.53 -10.24 -3.28
CA ALA A 42 9.08 -9.30 -2.31
C ALA A 42 8.08 -8.18 -1.96
N MET A 43 7.31 -7.71 -2.95
CA MET A 43 6.22 -6.77 -2.73
C MET A 43 5.08 -7.40 -1.91
N ALA A 44 4.69 -8.64 -2.22
CA ALA A 44 3.67 -9.38 -1.49
C ALA A 44 4.04 -9.59 -0.02
N TYR A 45 5.32 -9.87 0.26
CA TYR A 45 5.86 -9.95 1.61
C TYR A 45 5.83 -8.59 2.34
N ARG A 46 6.18 -7.50 1.66
CA ARG A 46 6.07 -6.15 2.25
C ARG A 46 4.62 -5.80 2.57
N LEU A 47 3.69 -6.13 1.68
CA LEU A 47 2.26 -5.95 1.93
C LEU A 47 1.78 -6.79 3.12
N ASP A 48 2.29 -8.02 3.27
CA ASP A 48 1.99 -8.85 4.45
C ASP A 48 2.46 -8.21 5.75
N LEU A 49 3.65 -7.64 5.75
CA LEU A 49 4.15 -6.83 6.86
C LEU A 49 3.25 -5.62 7.13
N CYS A 50 2.85 -4.88 6.09
CA CYS A 50 1.94 -3.74 6.24
C CYS A 50 0.59 -4.15 6.83
N GLU A 51 0.06 -5.31 6.41
CA GLU A 51 -1.19 -5.88 6.91
C GLU A 51 -1.06 -6.28 8.39
N ARG A 52 0.03 -6.96 8.75
CA ARG A 52 0.34 -7.31 10.14
C ARG A 52 0.55 -6.10 11.04
N LEU A 53 1.07 -5.01 10.48
CA LEU A 53 1.20 -3.71 11.17
C LEU A 53 -0.12 -2.94 11.25
N GLY A 54 -1.19 -3.42 10.60
CA GLY A 54 -2.48 -2.75 10.56
C GLY A 54 -2.52 -1.52 9.67
N LEU A 55 -1.56 -1.35 8.76
CA LEU A 55 -1.49 -0.22 7.82
C LEU A 55 -2.40 -0.42 6.59
N ILE A 56 -2.57 -1.68 6.16
CA ILE A 56 -3.44 -2.05 5.04
C ILE A 56 -4.30 -3.24 5.42
N GLN A 57 -5.42 -3.41 4.72
CA GLN A 57 -6.19 -4.64 4.70
C GLN A 57 -6.29 -5.13 3.27
N ARG A 58 -6.03 -6.40 3.03
CA ARG A 58 -6.17 -6.99 1.69
C ARG A 58 -6.94 -8.30 1.77
N VAL A 59 -7.64 -8.64 0.70
CA VAL A 59 -8.27 -9.95 0.58
C VAL A 59 -7.36 -10.84 -0.25
N PRO A 60 -6.79 -11.93 0.30
CA PRO A 60 -5.83 -12.80 -0.40
C PRO A 60 -6.40 -13.50 -1.65
N ARG A 61 -7.71 -13.36 -1.91
CA ARG A 61 -8.40 -13.85 -3.11
C ARG A 61 -8.64 -12.79 -4.19
N LEU A 62 -8.41 -11.50 -3.91
CA LEU A 62 -8.73 -10.39 -4.81
C LEU A 62 -7.56 -9.41 -4.89
N ALA A 63 -6.86 -9.43 -6.02
CA ALA A 63 -5.71 -8.54 -6.29
C ALA A 63 -6.06 -7.04 -6.25
N ARG A 64 -7.35 -6.67 -6.40
CA ARG A 64 -7.88 -5.30 -6.35
C ARG A 64 -8.65 -4.98 -5.06
N SER A 65 -8.38 -5.71 -3.97
CA SER A 65 -9.06 -5.52 -2.69
C SER A 65 -8.13 -5.00 -1.59
N VAL A 66 -7.06 -4.28 -1.97
CA VAL A 66 -6.16 -3.65 -1.00
C VAL A 66 -6.79 -2.34 -0.55
N THR A 67 -7.12 -2.21 0.74
CA THR A 67 -7.68 -1.00 1.33
C THR A 67 -6.72 -0.45 2.37
N LEU A 68 -6.49 0.86 2.33
CA LEU A 68 -5.75 1.55 3.39
C LEU A 68 -6.60 1.70 4.64
N THR A 69 -6.02 1.36 5.78
CA THR A 69 -6.62 1.64 7.08
C THR A 69 -6.34 3.09 7.49
N ALA A 70 -6.92 3.53 8.60
CA ALA A 70 -6.59 4.82 9.20
C ALA A 70 -5.08 4.96 9.48
N ALA A 71 -4.41 3.89 9.89
CA ALA A 71 -2.98 3.91 10.16
C ALA A 71 -2.14 4.04 8.87
N GLY A 72 -2.51 3.34 7.80
CA GLY A 72 -1.84 3.48 6.50
C GLY A 72 -2.02 4.88 5.91
N ARG A 73 -3.22 5.45 6.05
CA ARG A 73 -3.49 6.83 5.66
C ARG A 73 -2.66 7.84 6.45
N ALA A 74 -2.59 7.68 7.77
CA ALA A 74 -1.76 8.54 8.61
C ALA A 74 -0.27 8.46 8.21
N LEU A 75 0.22 7.27 7.85
CA LEU A 75 1.60 7.07 7.41
C LEU A 75 1.88 7.67 6.03
N ALA A 76 0.88 7.70 5.15
CA ALA A 76 0.89 8.40 3.87
C ALA A 76 0.63 9.91 4.00
N GLY A 77 0.41 10.43 5.22
CA GLY A 77 0.09 11.84 5.45
C GLY A 77 -1.30 12.26 4.96
N LEU A 78 -2.18 11.30 4.67
CA LEU A 78 -3.56 11.59 4.30
C LEU A 78 -4.47 11.75 5.52
N PRO A 79 -5.48 12.63 5.43
CA PRO A 79 -6.53 12.69 6.44
C PRO A 79 -7.22 11.32 6.53
N PRO A 80 -7.70 10.92 7.74
CA PRO A 80 -8.56 9.75 7.84
C PRO A 80 -9.72 9.92 6.86
N ALA A 81 -10.11 8.85 6.16
CA ALA A 81 -11.33 8.93 5.36
C ALA A 81 -12.43 9.45 6.28
N ALA A 82 -12.96 10.63 5.95
CA ALA A 82 -14.18 11.09 6.56
C ALA A 82 -15.22 9.98 6.31
N GLY A 83 -15.69 9.38 7.41
CA GLY A 83 -16.73 8.37 7.40
C GLY A 83 -18.05 8.93 6.91
#